data_AF-A0A9E5UPM1-F1
#
_entry.id   AF-A0A9E5UPM1-F1
#
_cell.length_a   1.000
_cell.length_b   1.000
_cell.length_c   1.000
_cell.angle_alpha   90.00
_cell.angle_beta   90.00
_cell.angle_gamma   90.00
#
_symmetry.space_group_name_H-M   'P 1'
#
loop_
_entity.id
_entity.type
_entity.pdbx_description
1 polymer ?
#
loop_
_entity_poly.entity_id
_entity_poly.type
_entity_poly.pdbx_seq_one_letter_code
_entity_poly.pdbx_strand_id
1 'polypeptide(L)'
;MYKHLFFDLDHTLWDFERNSEEVLAELFWEHRLMRLGIRLFDFLSMYYEVTYALWHAYDEGHISPEDLRNSRFPTILKNWGPILRRFPARPWPKPTGSEPRAVLI
;
A
#
# COMPACT_ATOMS: atom_id res chain seq x y z
N MET A 1 -5.05 -41.97 13.90
CA MET A 1 -5.41 -40.70 14.57
C MET A 1 -4.20 -39.79 14.50
N TYR A 2 -4.34 -38.58 13.92
CA TYR A 2 -3.22 -37.64 13.83
C TYR A 2 -2.94 -37.02 15.20
N LYS A 3 -1.65 -36.92 15.57
CA LYS A 3 -1.22 -36.33 16.86
C LYS A 3 -0.91 -34.83 16.77
N HIS A 4 -0.59 -34.34 15.59
CA HIS A 4 -0.25 -32.95 15.33
C HIS A 4 -0.86 -32.52 14.00
N LEU A 5 -1.48 -31.34 13.98
CA LEU A 5 -1.86 -30.64 12.76
C LEU A 5 -1.02 -29.37 12.64
N PHE A 6 -0.61 -29.07 11.42
CA PHE A 6 0.04 -27.82 11.04
C PHE A 6 -0.93 -27.06 10.16
N PHE A 7 -1.22 -25.83 10.55
CA PHE A 7 -2.00 -24.88 9.75
C PHE A 7 -1.07 -23.75 9.35
N ASP A 8 -1.20 -23.32 8.10
CA ASP A 8 -0.69 -22.02 7.71
C ASP A 8 -1.61 -20.94 8.30
N LEU A 9 -1.09 -19.72 8.46
CA LEU A 9 -1.86 -18.61 9.01
C LEU A 9 -2.53 -17.84 7.88
N ASP A 10 -1.72 -17.29 6.97
CA ASP A 10 -2.17 -16.47 5.86
C ASP A 10 -2.89 -17.32 4.81
N HIS A 11 -4.04 -16.83 4.31
CA HIS A 11 -4.91 -17.51 3.36
C HIS A 11 -5.51 -18.86 3.84
N THR A 12 -5.30 -19.23 5.11
CA THR A 12 -5.87 -20.46 5.70
C THR A 12 -6.74 -20.14 6.92
N LEU A 13 -6.21 -19.42 7.90
CA LEU A 13 -6.97 -18.98 9.09
C LEU A 13 -7.25 -17.48 9.07
N TRP A 14 -6.43 -16.72 8.33
CA TRP A 14 -6.45 -15.28 8.26
C TRP A 14 -6.61 -14.79 6.81
N ASP A 15 -7.57 -13.89 6.58
CA ASP A 15 -7.77 -13.22 5.28
C ASP A 15 -6.74 -12.10 5.13
N PHE A 16 -5.54 -12.46 4.72
CA PHE A 16 -4.43 -11.53 4.58
C PHE A 16 -4.70 -10.45 3.51
N GLU A 17 -5.35 -10.83 2.41
CA GLU A 17 -5.65 -9.94 1.29
C GLU A 17 -6.55 -8.78 1.72
N ARG A 18 -7.69 -9.11 2.32
CA ARG A 18 -8.66 -8.11 2.77
C ARG A 18 -8.07 -7.19 3.83
N ASN A 19 -7.40 -7.76 4.82
CA ASN A 19 -6.79 -6.97 5.89
C ASN A 19 -5.71 -6.02 5.35
N SER A 20 -4.90 -6.48 4.39
CA SER A 20 -3.89 -5.64 3.76
C SER A 20 -4.51 -4.51 2.95
N GLU A 21 -5.58 -4.79 2.19
CA GLU A 21 -6.29 -3.76 1.42
C GLU A 21 -6.89 -2.68 2.32
N GLU A 22 -7.54 -3.07 3.43
CA GLU A 22 -8.13 -2.16 4.40
C GLU A 22 -7.07 -1.23 5.01
N VAL A 23 -5.95 -1.78 5.49
CA VAL A 23 -4.83 -0.98 6.05
C VAL A 23 -4.19 -0.07 5.00
N LEU A 24 -4.01 -0.54 3.76
CA LEU A 24 -3.45 0.30 2.70
C LEU A 24 -4.39 1.44 2.31
N ALA A 25 -5.71 1.20 2.31
CA ALA A 25 -6.70 2.24 2.09
C ALA A 25 -6.68 3.29 3.22
N GLU A 26 -6.58 2.87 4.47
CA GLU A 26 -6.42 3.77 5.62
C GLU A 26 -5.17 4.65 5.46
N LEU A 27 -4.01 4.06 5.19
CA LEU A 27 -2.75 4.79 4.95
C LEU A 27 -2.87 5.78 3.78
N PHE A 28 -3.57 5.40 2.71
CA PHE A 28 -3.81 6.28 1.56
C PHE A 28 -4.58 7.55 1.97
N TRP A 29 -5.63 7.40 2.79
CA TRP A 29 -6.44 8.51 3.27
C TRP A 29 -5.71 9.35 4.32
N GLU A 30 -5.04 8.71 5.29
CA GLU A 30 -4.29 9.36 6.36
C GLU A 30 -3.17 10.26 5.80
N HIS A 31 -2.40 9.74 4.85
CA HIS A 31 -1.34 10.49 4.17
C HIS A 31 -1.85 11.37 3.02
N ARG A 32 -3.16 11.40 2.79
CA ARG A 32 -3.84 12.26 1.81
C ARG A 32 -3.26 12.11 0.41
N LEU A 33 -2.90 10.89 0.02
CA LEU A 33 -2.24 10.59 -1.24
C LEU A 33 -3.05 11.08 -2.45
N MET A 34 -4.39 11.11 -2.34
CA MET A 34 -5.27 11.74 -3.33
C MET A 34 -4.89 13.18 -3.69
N ARG A 35 -4.35 13.97 -2.75
CA ARG A 35 -3.91 15.37 -3.00
C ARG A 35 -2.70 15.46 -3.91
N LEU A 36 -1.94 14.38 -4.02
CA LEU A 36 -0.80 14.25 -4.92
C LEU A 36 -1.26 13.74 -6.31
N GLY A 37 -2.56 13.56 -6.55
CA GLY A 37 -3.10 13.02 -7.80
C GLY A 37 -3.09 11.49 -7.88
N ILE A 38 -2.83 10.82 -6.75
CA ILE A 38 -2.81 9.36 -6.62
C ILE A 38 -4.25 8.86 -6.46
N ARG A 39 -4.71 7.93 -7.30
CA ARG A 39 -5.98 7.22 -7.05
C ARG A 39 -5.71 6.01 -6.17
N LEU A 40 -6.64 5.70 -5.26
CA LEU A 40 -6.51 4.54 -4.36
C LEU A 40 -6.25 3.24 -5.15
N PHE A 41 -6.99 3.02 -6.23
CA PHE A 41 -6.79 1.87 -7.11
C PHE A 41 -5.36 1.74 -7.66
N ASP A 42 -4.77 2.86 -8.09
CA ASP A 42 -3.39 2.86 -8.62
C ASP A 42 -2.37 2.58 -7.50
N PHE A 43 -2.64 3.08 -6.30
CA PHE A 43 -1.79 2.86 -5.13
C PHE A 43 -1.79 1.38 -4.72
N LEU A 44 -2.97 0.77 -4.62
CA LEU A 44 -3.13 -0.66 -4.33
C LEU A 44 -2.50 -1.52 -5.41
N SER A 45 -2.76 -1.22 -6.68
CA SER A 45 -2.19 -1.98 -7.82
C SER A 45 -0.66 -2.00 -7.76
N MET A 46 -0.04 -0.84 -7.53
CA MET A 46 1.42 -0.74 -7.43
C MET A 46 1.98 -1.44 -6.20
N TYR A 47 1.27 -1.40 -5.07
CA TYR A 47 1.65 -2.17 -3.89
C TYR A 47 1.72 -3.66 -4.21
N TYR A 48 0.71 -4.22 -4.87
CA TYR A 48 0.68 -5.64 -5.21
C TYR A 48 1.78 -6.00 -6.22
N GLU A 49 1.99 -5.18 -7.26
CA GLU A 49 3.07 -5.39 -8.24
C GLU A 49 4.46 -5.43 -7.57
N VAL A 50 4.76 -4.44 -6.71
CA VAL A 50 6.05 -4.38 -6.00
C VAL A 50 6.17 -5.53 -5.00
N THR A 51 5.11 -5.86 -4.28
CA THR A 51 5.11 -6.95 -3.29
C THR A 51 5.37 -8.28 -3.98
N TYR A 52 4.70 -8.56 -5.10
CA TYR A 52 4.93 -9.75 -5.91
C TYR A 52 6.38 -9.83 -6.42
N ALA A 53 6.91 -8.73 -6.96
CA ALA A 53 8.29 -8.71 -7.47
C ALA A 53 9.34 -8.94 -6.38
N LEU A 54 9.13 -8.40 -5.18
CA LEU A 54 10.05 -8.61 -4.05
C LEU A 54 9.97 -10.04 -3.51
N TRP A 55 8.77 -10.63 -3.44
CA TRP A 55 8.62 -12.04 -3.07
C TRP A 55 9.29 -12.96 -4.08
N HIS A 56 9.12 -12.71 -5.38
CA HIS A 56 9.82 -13.47 -6.42
C HIS A 56 11.35 -13.39 -6.26
N ALA A 57 11.90 -12.19 -6.05
CA ALA A 57 13.33 -12.01 -5.84
C ALA A 57 13.82 -12.70 -4.55
N TYR A 58 12.99 -12.75 -3.51
CA TYR A 58 13.29 -13.47 -2.27
C TYR A 58 13.29 -14.99 -2.49
N ASP A 59 12.30 -15.52 -3.20
CA ASP A 59 12.17 -16.96 -3.50
C ASP A 59 13.34 -17.46 -4.35
N GLU A 60 13.87 -16.62 -5.24
CA GLU A 60 15.09 -16.87 -6.02
C GLU A 60 16.39 -16.69 -5.22
N GLY A 61 16.31 -16.21 -3.98
CA GLY A 61 17.46 -15.97 -3.09
C GLY A 61 18.28 -14.72 -3.42
N HIS A 62 17.74 -13.80 -4.23
CA HIS A 62 18.41 -12.56 -4.61
C HIS A 62 18.41 -11.49 -3.52
N ILE A 63 17.45 -11.53 -2.60
CA ILE A 63 17.32 -10.58 -1.49
C ILE A 63 17.09 -11.31 -0.17
N SER A 64 17.50 -10.71 0.94
CA SER A 64 17.23 -11.26 2.27
C SER A 64 15.79 -10.96 2.75
N PRO A 65 15.29 -11.66 3.79
CA PRO A 65 14.02 -11.29 4.42
C PRO A 65 14.01 -9.85 4.95
N GLU A 66 15.16 -9.34 5.36
CA GLU A 66 15.30 -7.96 5.82
C GLU A 66 15.17 -6.98 4.65
N ASP A 67 15.82 -7.27 3.53
CA ASP A 67 15.70 -6.47 2.31
C ASP A 67 14.25 -6.44 1.81
N LEU A 68 13.56 -7.58 1.79
CA LEU A 68 12.15 -7.66 1.38
C LEU A 68 11.25 -6.75 2.22
N ARG A 69 11.44 -6.73 3.54
CA ARG A 69 10.66 -5.86 4.44
C ARG A 69 11.01 -4.38 4.26
N ASN A 70 12.29 -4.06 4.23
CA ASN A 70 12.76 -2.67 4.25
C ASN A 70 12.63 -1.97 2.89
N SER A 71 12.61 -2.73 1.79
CA SER A 71 12.56 -2.17 0.43
C SER A 71 11.15 -1.93 -0.11
N ARG A 72 10.11 -2.56 0.46
CA ARG A 72 8.75 -2.54 -0.10
C ARG A 72 8.19 -1.13 -0.29
N PHE A 73 7.99 -0.39 0.80
CA PHE A 73 7.45 0.96 0.72
C PHE A 73 8.38 1.96 0.01
N PRO A 74 9.71 1.95 0.24
CA PRO A 74 10.61 2.79 -0.55
C PRO A 74 10.52 2.55 -2.06
N THR A 75 10.39 1.29 -2.50
CA THR A 75 10.26 0.94 -3.92
C THR A 75 8.93 1.44 -4.49
N ILE A 76 7.82 1.27 -3.77
CA ILE A 76 6.51 1.83 -4.15
C ILE A 76 6.63 3.35 -4.34
N LEU A 77 7.14 4.08 -3.34
CA LEU A 77 7.24 5.54 -3.40
C LEU A 77 8.19 6.02 -4.51
N LYS A 78 9.29 5.31 -4.76
CA LYS A 78 10.22 5.61 -5.87
C LYS A 78 9.53 5.47 -7.23
N ASN A 79 8.74 4.41 -7.42
CA ASN A 79 7.99 4.16 -8.66
C ASN A 79 6.87 5.20 -8.89
N TRP A 80 6.35 5.80 -7.82
CA TRP A 80 5.41 6.92 -7.88
C TRP A 80 6.05 8.26 -8.27
N GLY A 81 7.32 8.49 -7.96
CA GLY A 81 8.02 9.76 -8.23
C GLY A 81 7.85 10.29 -9.67
N PRO A 82 8.06 9.47 -10.72
CA PRO A 82 7.82 9.88 -12.10
C PRO A 82 6.34 10.18 -12.43
N ILE A 83 5.38 9.48 -11.80
CA ILE A 83 3.94 9.66 -12.02
C ILE A 83 3.48 11.00 -11.44
N LEU A 84 3.94 11.33 -10.22
CA LEU A 84 3.66 12.62 -9.57
C LEU A 84 4.19 13.82 -10.37
N ARG A 85 5.32 13.65 -11.08
CA ARG A 85 5.86 14.69 -11.97
C ARG A 85 4.99 14.92 -13.21
N ARG A 86 4.21 13.91 -13.63
CA ARG A 86 3.36 13.99 -14.83
C ARG A 86 1.97 14.58 -14.54
N PHE A 87 1.56 14.59 -13.28
CA PHE A 87 0.34 15.23 -12.80
C PHE A 87 0.70 16.23 -11.70
N PRO A 88 1.12 17.48 -12.02
CA PRO A 88 1.33 18.48 -10.99
C PRO A 88 0.04 18.62 -10.19
N ALA A 89 0.16 18.59 -8.86
CA ALA A 89 -0.98 18.68 -7.95
C ALA A 89 -1.93 19.77 -8.45
N ARG A 90 -3.18 19.39 -8.78
CA ARG A 90 -4.16 20.37 -9.22
C ARG A 90 -4.29 21.43 -8.11
N PRO A 91 -4.21 22.73 -8.42
CA PRO A 91 -4.41 23.75 -7.40
C PRO A 91 -5.79 23.56 -6.77
N TRP A 92 -5.81 23.42 -5.45
CA TRP A 92 -7.03 23.18 -4.69
C TRP A 92 -7.96 24.40 -4.77
N PRO A 93 -9.27 24.23 -5.02
CA PRO A 93 -10.21 25.34 -4.89
C PRO A 93 -10.25 25.78 -3.43
N LYS A 94 -10.03 27.07 -3.16
CA LYS A 94 -10.06 27.59 -1.78
C LYS A 94 -11.36 27.12 -1.11
N PRO A 95 -11.32 26.59 0.13
CA PRO A 95 -12.53 26.14 0.80
C PRO A 95 -13.52 27.31 0.86
N THR A 96 -14.62 27.18 0.14
CA THR A 96 -15.77 28.05 0.31
C THR A 96 -16.33 27.77 1.70
N GLY A 97 -16.65 28.80 2.47
CA GLY A 97 -16.90 28.76 3.92
C GLY A 97 -18.07 27.92 4.43
N SER A 98 -18.54 26.93 3.67
CA SER A 98 -19.65 26.03 3.97
C SER A 98 -19.26 24.57 4.15
N GLU A 99 -17.98 24.18 4.03
CA GLU A 99 -17.58 22.79 4.30
C GLU A 99 -17.45 22.53 5.82
N PRO A 100 -18.10 21.49 6.36
CA PRO A 100 -17.97 21.13 7.76
C PRO A 100 -16.53 20.70 8.03
N ARG A 101 -15.91 21.32 9.05
CA ARG A 101 -14.61 20.90 9.56
C ARG A 101 -14.75 19.44 10.02
N ALA A 102 -14.13 18.51 9.30
CA ALA A 102 -13.91 17.19 9.82
C ALA A 102 -13.15 17.34 11.15
N VAL A 103 -13.84 17.05 12.24
CA VAL A 103 -13.26 16.97 13.58
C VAL A 103 -12.31 15.78 13.54
N LEU A 104 -11.02 16.07 13.67
CA LEU A 104 -10.01 15.07 14.02
C LEU A 104 -10.33 14.65 15.46
N ILE A 105 -10.66 13.37 15.65
CA ILE A 105 -10.62 12.71 16.96
C ILE A 105 -9.17 12.32 17.22
#